data_AF-A0AAU8FJU9-F1
#
_entry.id   AF-A0AAU8FJU9-F1
#
_cell.length_a   1.000
_cell.length_b   1.000
_cell.length_c   1.000
_cell.angle_alpha   90.00
_cell.angle_beta   90.00
_cell.angle_gamma   90.00
#
_symmetry.space_group_name_H-M   'P 1'
#
loop_
_entity.id
_entity.type
_entity.pdbx_description
1 polymer ?
#
loop_
_entity_poly.entity_id
_entity_poly.type
_entity_poly.pdbx_seq_one_letter_code
_entity_poly.pdbx_strand_id
1 'polypeptide(L)' 'MDFLSKSDLIGQYNVSTHKSFERLIGARGKKVLDWKPGKQRFTPKQVRALHKLIGEPLTKEEKYH' A
#
# COMPACT_ATOMS: atom_id res chain seq x y z
N MET A 1 -6.63 -15.52 -6.40
CA MET A 1 -5.71 -14.53 -5.79
C MET A 1 -6.12 -13.15 -6.29
N ASP A 2 -6.75 -12.35 -5.44
CA ASP A 2 -7.30 -11.07 -5.86
C ASP A 2 -6.24 -9.98 -5.94
N PHE A 3 -6.32 -9.20 -7.01
CA PHE A 3 -5.45 -8.04 -7.22
C PHE A 3 -6.01 -6.83 -6.48
N LEU A 4 -5.16 -6.14 -5.74
CA LEU A 4 -5.54 -5.01 -4.91
C LEU A 4 -5.51 -3.70 -5.71
N SER A 5 -6.53 -2.84 -5.62
CA SER A 5 -6.46 -1.54 -6.28
C SER A 5 -5.58 -0.55 -5.50
N LYS A 6 -5.27 0.60 -6.10
CA LYS A 6 -4.61 1.70 -5.38
C LYS A 6 -5.38 2.19 -4.18
N SER A 7 -6.68 2.42 -4.32
CA SER A 7 -7.51 2.92 -3.22
C SER A 7 -7.52 1.93 -2.05
N ASP A 8 -7.60 0.63 -2.35
CA ASP A 8 -7.55 -0.42 -1.33
C ASP A 8 -6.20 -0.43 -0.61
N LEU A 9 -5.09 -0.34 -1.36
CA LEU A 9 -3.74 -0.41 -0.80
C LEU A 9 -3.48 0.81 0.10
N ILE A 10 -3.87 1.99 -0.38
CA ILE A 10 -3.76 3.24 0.35
C ILE A 10 -4.61 3.18 1.64
N GLY A 11 -5.83 2.65 1.54
CA GLY A 11 -6.74 2.49 2.67
C GLY A 11 -6.22 1.55 3.76
N GLN A 12 -5.36 0.59 3.45
CA GLN A 12 -4.72 -0.28 4.44
C GLN A 12 -3.73 0.51 5.32
N TYR A 13 -2.99 1.45 4.74
CA TYR A 13 -1.97 2.24 5.45
C TYR A 13 -2.55 3.47 6.18
N ASN A 14 -3.88 3.53 6.34
CA ASN A 14 -4.62 4.61 7.01
C ASN A 14 -4.24 6.03 6.52
N VAL A 15 -3.88 6.14 5.23
CA VAL A 15 -3.59 7.41 4.57
C VAL A 15 -4.71 7.74 3.60
N SER A 16 -5.07 9.01 3.50
CA SER A 16 -6.25 9.46 2.75
C SER A 16 -5.94 9.95 1.33
N THR A 17 -4.67 10.04 0.94
CA THR A 17 -4.29 10.53 -0.41
C THR A 17 -3.18 9.70 -1.04
N HIS A 18 -3.18 9.67 -2.38
CA HIS A 18 -2.11 9.07 -3.17
C HIS A 18 -0.75 9.71 -2.86
N LYS A 19 -0.70 11.03 -2.70
CA LYS A 19 0.55 11.76 -2.42
C LYS A 19 1.12 11.42 -1.05
N SER A 20 0.28 11.27 -0.03
CA SER A 20 0.70 10.84 1.31
C SER A 20 1.24 9.42 1.26
N PHE A 21 0.56 8.51 0.55
CA PHE A 21 1.03 7.15 0.37
C PHE A 21 2.37 7.09 -0.37
N GLU A 22 2.52 7.86 -1.45
CA GLU A 22 3.78 7.93 -2.20
C GLU A 22 4.96 8.42 -1.37
N ARG A 23 4.72 9.34 -0.42
CA ARG A 23 5.74 9.78 0.55
C ARG A 23 6.08 8.68 1.55
N LEU A 24 5.07 7.95 2.04
CA LEU A 24 5.23 6.84 2.97
C LEU A 24 6.08 5.71 2.35
N ILE A 25 5.74 5.28 1.14
CA ILE A 25 6.43 4.16 0.48
C ILE A 25 7.80 4.55 -0.10
N GLY A 26 8.00 5.84 -0.38
CA GLY A 26 9.22 6.38 -0.96
C GLY A 26 9.59 5.79 -2.34
N ALA A 27 10.82 6.06 -2.79
CA ALA A 27 11.32 5.58 -4.08
C ALA A 27 11.41 4.04 -4.16
N ARG A 28 11.79 3.39 -3.05
CA ARG A 28 11.92 1.92 -2.98
C ARG A 28 10.55 1.24 -3.07
N GLY A 29 9.54 1.74 -2.37
CA GLY A 29 8.19 1.18 -2.43
C GLY A 29 7.54 1.42 -3.80
N LYS A 30 7.78 2.59 -4.42
CA LYS A 30 7.36 2.84 -5.81
C LYS A 30 7.95 1.81 -6.78
N LYS A 31 9.24 1.45 -6.61
CA LYS A 31 9.89 0.41 -7.43
C LYS A 31 9.31 -0.98 -7.19
N VAL A 32 9.04 -1.35 -5.92
CA VAL A 32 8.43 -2.64 -5.57
C VAL A 32 7.02 -2.78 -6.18
N LEU A 33 6.24 -1.71 -6.12
CA LEU A 33 4.88 -1.68 -6.65
C LEU A 33 4.80 -1.45 -8.16
N ASP A 34 5.92 -1.13 -8.83
CA ASP A 34 5.93 -0.60 -10.20
C ASP A 34 4.89 0.55 -10.35
N TRP A 35 5.00 1.54 -9.47
CA TRP A 35 3.97 2.58 -9.28
C TRP A 35 3.85 3.48 -10.51
N LYS A 36 2.73 3.37 -11.24
CA LYS A 36 2.44 4.12 -12.47
C LYS A 36 1.30 5.11 -12.27
N PRO A 37 1.21 6.23 -13.01
CA PRO A 37 0.04 7.09 -12.97
C PRO A 37 -1.23 6.36 -13.43
N GLY A 38 -2.41 6.81 -12.96
CA GLY A 38 -3.70 6.24 -13.35
C GLY A 38 -4.13 4.98 -12.55
N LYS A 39 -5.06 4.21 -13.14
CA LYS A 39 -5.61 2.98 -12.55
C LYS A 39 -4.57 1.87 -12.62
N GLN A 40 -4.27 1.25 -11.48
CA GLN A 40 -3.34 0.14 -11.37
C GLN A 40 -3.86 -0.86 -10.34
N ARG A 41 -3.58 -2.14 -10.57
CA ARG A 41 -3.82 -3.20 -9.60
C ARG A 41 -2.49 -3.85 -9.22
N PHE A 42 -2.36 -4.24 -7.96
CA PHE A 42 -1.16 -4.82 -7.39
C PHE A 42 -1.37 -6.31 -7.16
N THR A 43 -0.36 -7.08 -7.52
CA THR A 43 -0.31 -8.51 -7.22
C THR A 43 -0.07 -8.73 -5.73
N PRO A 44 -0.52 -9.86 -5.16
CA PRO A 44 -0.20 -10.22 -3.78
C PRO A 44 1.32 -10.25 -3.50
N LYS A 45 2.13 -10.61 -4.50
CA LYS A 45 3.60 -10.61 -4.40
C LYS A 45 4.15 -9.18 -4.18
N GLN A 46 3.63 -8.20 -4.93
CA GLN A 46 4.03 -6.80 -4.78
C GLN A 46 3.59 -6.23 -3.42
N VAL A 47 2.36 -6.53 -2.99
CA VAL A 47 1.84 -6.08 -1.69
C VAL A 47 2.68 -6.66 -0.54
N ARG A 48 2.97 -7.97 -0.54
CA ARG A 48 3.84 -8.59 0.47
C ARG A 48 5.26 -8.01 0.47
N ALA A 49 5.81 -7.72 -0.71
CA ALA A 49 7.14 -7.10 -0.80
C ALA A 49 7.14 -5.66 -0.25
N LEU A 50 6.05 -4.91 -0.46
CA LEU A 50 5.87 -3.59 0.14
C LEU A 50 5.80 -3.68 1.66
N HIS A 51 4.99 -4.60 2.20
CA HIS A 51 4.84 -4.79 3.64
C HIS A 51 6.18 -5.12 4.31
N LYS A 52 7.00 -5.97 3.69
CA LYS A 52 8.37 -6.24 4.17
C LYS A 52 9.30 -5.02 4.14
N LEU A 53 9.05 -4.07 3.24
CA LEU A 53 9.90 -2.90 3.06
C LEU A 53 9.59 -1.78 4.06
N ILE A 54 8.31 -1.48 4.27
CA ILE A 54 7.87 -0.30 5.05
C ILE A 54 7.09 -0.66 6.32
N GLY A 55 6.94 -1.95 6.61
CA GLY A 55 6.08 -2.46 7.67
C GLY A 55 4.71 -2.89 7.14
N GLU A 56 4.10 -3.84 7.85
CA GLU A 56 2.70 -4.17 7.62
C GLU A 56 1.83 -2.94 7.94
N PRO A 57 0.76 -2.69 7.16
CA PRO A 57 -0.23 -1.68 7.53
C PRO A 57 -0.69 -1.96 8.96
N LEU A 58 -0.73 -0.94 9.81
CA LEU A 58 -1.30 -1.05 11.14
C LEU A 58 -2.72 -1.61 10.96
N THR A 59 -2.91 -2.87 11.31
CA THR A 59 -4.20 -3.55 11.22
C THR A 59 -5.23 -2.65 11.89
N LYS A 60 -6.28 -2.29 11.14
CA LYS A 60 -7.41 -1.57 11.71
C LYS A 60 -7.89 -2.36 12.93
N GLU A 61 -7.64 -1.77 14.10
CA GLU A 61 -8.29 -2.03 15.39
C GLU A 61 -7.87 -3.30 16.15
N GLU A 62 -7.01 -3.14 17.16
CA GLU A 62 -7.50 -3.38 18.52
C GLU A 62 -8.34 -2.14 18.88
N LYS A 63 -9.66 -2.24 18.69
CA LYS A 63 -10.60 -1.31 19.35
C LYS A 63 -10.36 -1.49 20.84
N TYR A 64 -9.93 -0.43 21.54
CA TYR A 64 -10.19 -0.32 22.96
C TYR A 64 -11.68 -0.58 23.17
N HIS A 65 -12.00 -1.70 23.84
CA HIS A 65 -13.35 -2.11 24.21
C HIS A 65 -13.64 -1.73 25.66
#